data_AF-A0A0R1NBH7-F1
#
_entry.id   AF-A0A0R1NBH7-F1
#
_cell.length_a   1.000
_cell.length_b   1.000
_cell.length_c   1.000
_cell.angle_alpha   90.00
_cell.angle_beta   90.00
_cell.angle_gamma   90.00
#
_symmetry.space_group_name_H-M   'P 1'
#
loop_
_entity.id
_entity.type
_entity.pdbx_description
1 polymer ?
#
loop_
_entity_poly.entity_id
_entity_poly.type
_entity_poly.pdbx_seq_one_letter_code
_entity_poly.pdbx_strand_id
1 'polypeptide(L)'
;MIQTFAQMLRVDQLHKIALIGVGNLGRALIQNNFRRNDNLRITCAFDTDCPAIGTIINGVPVYHMDQLVEKIQEQGIKTAISTVPSIHAQEAVAQLTEAGVHSILNFAPQRLKVNPGVHVKYIDLTSEIQTLMYFADVDENAAEKYDPAFAESN
;
A
#
# COMPACT_ATOMS: atom_id res chain seq x y z
N MET A 1 34.08 13.22 -13.09
CA MET A 1 33.45 13.45 -11.76
C MET A 1 32.17 14.28 -11.80
N ILE A 2 31.85 15.04 -12.86
CA ILE A 2 30.58 15.81 -12.94
C ILE A 2 29.37 14.93 -13.33
N GLN A 3 29.58 13.77 -13.94
CA GLN A 3 28.51 12.85 -14.34
C GLN A 3 27.81 12.13 -13.16
N THR A 4 28.47 12.05 -12.00
CA THR A 4 27.96 11.35 -10.80
C THR A 4 26.92 12.18 -10.05
N PHE A 5 27.01 13.52 -10.12
CA PHE A 5 26.06 14.42 -9.47
C PHE A 5 24.73 14.54 -10.21
N ALA A 6 24.73 14.46 -11.54
CA ALA A 6 23.51 14.45 -12.35
C ALA A 6 22.66 13.17 -12.16
N GLN A 7 23.29 12.04 -11.82
CA GLN A 7 22.58 10.81 -11.43
C GLN A 7 22.05 10.85 -9.98
N MET A 8 22.69 11.63 -9.09
CA MET A 8 22.17 11.91 -7.74
C MET A 8 21.04 12.96 -7.75
N LEU A 9 21.03 13.86 -8.73
CA LEU A 9 19.93 14.78 -9.04
C LEU A 9 18.75 14.04 -9.72
N ARG A 10 18.35 12.87 -9.19
CA ARG A 10 16.98 12.34 -9.38
C ARG A 10 15.98 13.21 -8.61
N VAL A 11 16.04 14.52 -8.84
CA VAL A 11 15.00 15.43 -8.41
C VAL A 11 13.85 15.19 -9.39
N ASP A 12 12.76 14.64 -8.84
CA ASP A 12 11.44 14.50 -9.46
C ASP A 12 11.22 13.41 -10.53
N GLN A 13 11.70 12.18 -10.30
CA GLN A 13 11.12 11.04 -11.02
C GLN A 13 9.77 10.69 -10.40
N LEU A 14 8.69 10.93 -11.17
CA LEU A 14 7.36 10.45 -10.82
C LEU A 14 7.35 8.92 -10.72
N HIS A 15 7.09 8.41 -9.52
CA HIS A 15 6.86 7.00 -9.25
C HIS A 15 5.40 6.66 -9.51
N LYS A 16 5.18 5.95 -10.62
CA LYS A 16 3.86 5.43 -11.00
C LYS A 16 3.54 4.18 -10.21
N ILE A 17 2.33 4.13 -9.65
CA ILE A 17 1.82 3.06 -8.80
C ILE A 17 0.57 2.47 -9.46
N ALA A 18 0.52 1.14 -9.57
CA ALA A 18 -0.71 0.43 -9.89
C ALA A 18 -1.49 0.11 -8.61
N LEU A 19 -2.81 0.23 -8.64
CA LEU A 19 -3.68 -0.21 -7.54
C LEU A 19 -4.48 -1.45 -7.96
N ILE A 20 -4.46 -2.51 -7.15
CA ILE A 20 -5.27 -3.72 -7.36
C ILE A 20 -6.36 -3.79 -6.30
N GLY A 21 -7.60 -3.94 -6.75
CA GLY A 21 -8.81 -3.86 -5.93
C GLY A 21 -9.32 -2.42 -5.83
N VAL A 22 -10.53 -2.18 -6.33
CA VAL A 22 -11.21 -0.88 -6.37
C VAL A 22 -12.50 -0.93 -5.54
N GLY A 23 -12.42 -1.62 -4.40
CA GLY A 23 -13.40 -1.56 -3.31
C GLY A 23 -13.27 -0.27 -2.48
N ASN A 24 -13.78 -0.28 -1.24
CA ASN A 24 -13.80 0.91 -0.39
C ASN A 24 -12.40 1.50 -0.13
N LEU A 25 -11.44 0.67 0.30
CA LEU A 25 -10.08 1.11 0.58
C LEU A 25 -9.36 1.58 -0.69
N GLY A 26 -9.44 0.81 -1.76
CA GLY A 26 -8.83 1.17 -3.04
C GLY A 26 -9.35 2.51 -3.58
N ARG A 27 -10.67 2.74 -3.55
CA ARG A 27 -11.26 4.03 -3.94
C ARG A 27 -10.79 5.18 -3.06
N ALA A 28 -10.71 4.99 -1.74
CA ALA A 28 -10.20 6.00 -0.83
C ALA A 28 -8.73 6.37 -1.15
N LEU A 29 -7.89 5.37 -1.47
CA LEU A 29 -6.51 5.59 -1.90
C LEU A 29 -6.43 6.35 -3.22
N ILE A 30 -7.29 6.05 -4.21
CA ILE A 30 -7.36 6.82 -5.47
C ILE A 30 -7.80 8.27 -5.22
N GLN A 31 -8.75 8.51 -4.32
CA GLN A 31 -9.24 9.86 -4.01
C GLN A 31 -8.18 10.70 -3.29
N ASN A 32 -7.43 10.08 -2.38
CA ASN A 32 -6.32 10.72 -1.69
C ASN A 32 -5.11 10.92 -2.62
N ASN A 33 -4.81 9.93 -3.47
CA ASN A 33 -3.69 9.86 -4.43
C ASN A 33 -2.36 10.44 -3.93
N PHE A 34 -2.01 10.16 -2.68
CA PHE A 34 -0.77 10.64 -2.05
C PHE A 34 -0.52 12.15 -2.22
N ARG A 35 -1.57 12.98 -2.20
CA ARG A 35 -1.55 14.46 -2.38
C ARG A 35 -0.45 15.25 -1.67
N ARG A 36 0.22 14.67 -0.67
CA ARG A 36 1.33 15.29 0.07
C ARG A 36 2.71 15.01 -0.54
N ASN A 37 2.80 14.20 -1.60
CA ASN A 37 4.03 13.85 -2.29
C ASN A 37 3.80 13.81 -3.80
N ASP A 38 4.20 14.88 -4.50
CA ASP A 38 4.00 15.04 -5.95
C ASP A 38 4.76 13.98 -6.78
N ASN A 39 5.73 13.30 -6.19
CA ASN A 39 6.53 12.26 -6.83
C ASN A 39 5.92 10.85 -6.71
N LEU A 40 4.78 10.68 -6.02
CA LEU A 40 4.07 9.40 -5.94
C LEU A 40 2.68 9.53 -6.55
N ARG A 41 2.32 8.67 -7.51
CA ARG A 41 1.00 8.73 -8.13
C ARG A 41 0.46 7.37 -8.51
N ILE A 42 -0.77 7.11 -8.11
CA ILE A 42 -1.57 6.01 -8.66
C ILE A 42 -1.95 6.42 -10.09
N THR A 43 -1.46 5.72 -11.10
CA THR A 43 -1.68 6.04 -12.52
C THR A 43 -2.67 5.12 -13.21
N CYS A 44 -2.94 3.96 -12.64
CA CYS A 44 -4.00 3.07 -13.05
C CYS A 44 -4.45 2.18 -11.89
N ALA A 45 -5.67 1.67 -12.01
CA ALA A 45 -6.22 0.70 -11.09
C ALA A 45 -6.81 -0.50 -11.85
N PHE A 46 -6.90 -1.64 -11.17
CA PHE A 46 -7.40 -2.89 -11.72
C PHE A 46 -8.38 -3.55 -10.76
N ASP A 47 -9.42 -4.17 -11.32
CA ASP A 47 -10.40 -4.97 -10.59
C ASP A 47 -10.95 -6.07 -11.50
N THR A 48 -11.55 -7.11 -10.93
CA THR A 48 -12.21 -8.20 -11.69
C THR A 48 -13.70 -7.95 -11.86
N ASP A 49 -14.36 -7.32 -10.88
CA ASP A 49 -15.82 -7.18 -10.88
C ASP A 49 -16.24 -5.92 -10.11
N CYS A 50 -15.77 -4.77 -10.59
CA CYS A 50 -16.13 -3.47 -10.04
C CYS A 50 -16.91 -2.66 -11.08
N PRO A 51 -18.00 -1.97 -10.71
CA PRO A 51 -18.78 -1.13 -11.63
C PRO A 51 -17.98 0.06 -12.20
N ALA A 52 -16.80 0.34 -11.65
CA ALA A 52 -15.91 1.39 -12.16
C ALA A 52 -15.00 0.91 -13.30
N ILE A 53 -14.95 -0.39 -13.64
CA ILE A 53 -14.14 -0.89 -14.75
C ILE A 53 -14.53 -0.19 -16.06
N GLY A 54 -13.55 0.28 -16.81
CA GLY A 54 -13.74 1.08 -18.03
C GLY A 54 -14.00 2.58 -17.76
N THR A 55 -14.03 3.00 -16.49
CA THR A 55 -14.22 4.41 -16.10
C THR A 55 -12.94 5.03 -15.54
N ILE A 56 -13.02 6.32 -15.19
CA ILE A 56 -11.91 7.08 -14.59
C ILE A 56 -12.37 7.61 -13.22
N ILE A 57 -11.61 7.32 -12.17
CA ILE A 57 -11.82 7.85 -10.82
C ILE A 57 -10.72 8.86 -10.52
N ASN A 58 -11.05 10.14 -10.37
CA ASN A 58 -10.09 11.20 -10.01
C ASN A 58 -8.82 11.21 -10.91
N GLY A 59 -9.01 11.01 -12.22
CA GLY A 59 -7.91 10.94 -13.20
C GLY A 59 -7.17 9.60 -13.28
N VAL A 60 -7.60 8.59 -12.51
CA VAL A 60 -7.05 7.23 -12.55
C VAL A 60 -7.98 6.31 -13.35
N PRO A 61 -7.57 5.80 -14.52
CA PRO A 61 -8.35 4.82 -15.26
C PRO A 61 -8.40 3.48 -14.53
N VAL A 62 -9.56 2.84 -14.56
CA VAL A 62 -9.80 1.52 -13.97
C VAL A 62 -9.96 0.48 -15.08
N TYR A 63 -9.09 -0.51 -15.08
CA TYR A 63 -9.06 -1.59 -16.06
C TYR A 63 -9.55 -2.92 -15.46
N HIS A 64 -9.93 -3.85 -16.33
CA HIS A 64 -10.14 -5.23 -15.92
C HIS A 64 -8.78 -5.90 -15.66
N MET A 65 -8.71 -6.86 -14.72
CA MET A 65 -7.47 -7.58 -14.38
C MET A 65 -6.79 -8.25 -15.59
N ASP A 66 -7.54 -8.68 -16.61
CA ASP A 66 -6.97 -9.26 -17.84
C ASP A 66 -6.02 -8.32 -18.59
N GLN A 67 -6.16 -7.00 -18.39
CA GLN A 67 -5.31 -5.98 -19.01
C GLN A 67 -4.09 -5.63 -18.14
N LEU A 68 -3.92 -6.27 -16.98
CA LEU A 68 -2.89 -5.92 -15.99
C LEU A 68 -1.48 -5.95 -16.57
N VAL A 69 -1.11 -7.07 -17.19
CA VAL A 69 0.25 -7.27 -17.70
C VAL A 69 0.59 -6.23 -18.75
N GLU A 70 -0.28 -6.05 -19.74
CA GLU A 70 -0.14 -5.08 -20.81
C GLU A 70 0.02 -3.66 -20.24
N LYS A 71 -0.93 -3.20 -19.42
CA LYS A 71 -0.97 -1.81 -18.95
C LYS A 71 0.17 -1.48 -17.98
N ILE A 72 0.63 -2.43 -17.18
CA ILE A 72 1.80 -2.25 -16.31
C ILE A 72 3.07 -2.10 -17.14
N GLN A 73 3.26 -2.95 -18.15
CA GLN A 73 4.44 -2.91 -19.01
C GLN A 73 4.47 -1.62 -19.85
N GLU A 74 3.34 -1.25 -20.47
CA GLU A 74 3.19 0.00 -21.24
C GLU A 74 3.56 1.24 -20.41
N GLN A 75 3.12 1.29 -19.15
CA GLN A 75 3.37 2.44 -18.27
C GLN A 75 4.74 2.40 -17.58
N GLY A 76 5.44 1.26 -17.63
CA GLY A 76 6.70 1.03 -16.93
C GLY A 76 6.54 1.00 -15.40
N ILE A 77 5.40 0.52 -14.90
CA ILE A 77 5.10 0.51 -13.46
C ILE A 77 5.93 -0.56 -12.76
N LYS A 78 6.55 -0.19 -11.64
CA LYS A 78 7.40 -1.06 -10.82
C LYS A 78 6.91 -1.24 -9.39
N THR A 79 5.89 -0.48 -9.01
CA THR A 79 5.33 -0.47 -7.66
C THR A 79 3.82 -0.64 -7.73
N ALA A 80 3.25 -1.46 -6.85
CA ALA A 80 1.82 -1.67 -6.76
C ALA A 80 1.31 -1.64 -5.32
N ILE A 81 0.02 -1.33 -5.16
CA ILE A 81 -0.72 -1.47 -3.93
C ILE A 81 -1.79 -2.53 -4.17
N SER A 82 -1.85 -3.54 -3.32
CA SER A 82 -2.87 -4.58 -3.34
C SER A 82 -3.83 -4.38 -2.16
N THR A 83 -5.10 -4.17 -2.47
CA THR A 83 -6.20 -4.02 -1.51
C THR A 83 -7.26 -5.10 -1.67
N VAL A 84 -6.94 -6.18 -2.40
CA VAL A 84 -7.85 -7.31 -2.58
C VAL A 84 -7.95 -8.16 -1.31
N PRO A 85 -9.05 -8.89 -1.11
CA PRO A 85 -9.16 -9.88 -0.04
C PRO A 85 -8.06 -10.95 -0.11
N SER A 86 -7.73 -11.57 1.04
CA SER A 86 -6.66 -12.57 1.14
C SER A 86 -6.75 -13.71 0.12
N ILE A 87 -7.98 -14.17 -0.18
CA ILE A 87 -8.24 -15.25 -1.14
C ILE A 87 -7.75 -14.93 -2.56
N HIS A 88 -7.66 -13.65 -2.92
CA HIS A 88 -7.21 -13.19 -4.25
C HIS A 88 -5.79 -12.61 -4.23
N ALA A 89 -5.21 -12.35 -3.05
CA ALA A 89 -3.93 -11.66 -2.92
C ALA A 89 -2.76 -12.43 -3.56
N GLN A 90 -2.76 -13.77 -3.46
CA GLN A 90 -1.71 -14.60 -4.06
C GLN A 90 -1.71 -14.53 -5.59
N GLU A 91 -2.90 -14.59 -6.20
CA GLU A 91 -3.07 -14.52 -7.65
C GLU A 91 -2.71 -13.12 -8.17
N ALA A 92 -3.24 -12.07 -7.53
CA ALA A 92 -2.93 -10.69 -7.88
C ALA A 92 -1.41 -10.41 -7.84
N VAL A 93 -0.71 -10.88 -6.80
CA VAL A 93 0.74 -10.69 -6.69
C VAL A 93 1.53 -11.51 -7.70
N ALA A 94 1.04 -12.70 -8.09
CA ALA A 94 1.65 -13.47 -9.17
C ALA A 94 1.58 -12.72 -10.50
N GLN A 95 0.41 -12.20 -10.88
CA GLN A 95 0.23 -11.42 -12.11
C GLN A 95 1.04 -10.11 -12.09
N LEU A 96 1.08 -9.41 -10.96
CA LEU A 96 1.95 -8.24 -10.78
C LEU A 96 3.42 -8.58 -11.01
N THR A 97 3.88 -9.70 -10.46
CA THR A 97 5.26 -10.16 -10.61
C THR A 97 5.58 -10.50 -12.07
N GLU A 98 4.68 -11.20 -12.75
CA GLU A 98 4.79 -11.49 -14.19
C GLU A 98 4.86 -10.22 -15.04
N ALA A 99 4.08 -9.20 -14.68
CA ALA A 99 4.10 -7.90 -15.32
C ALA A 99 5.39 -7.08 -15.04
N GLY A 100 6.28 -7.57 -14.17
CA GLY A 100 7.56 -6.95 -13.84
C GLY A 100 7.50 -5.93 -12.69
N VAL A 101 6.47 -6.00 -11.84
CA VAL A 101 6.40 -5.29 -10.55
C VAL A 101 7.20 -6.04 -9.51
N HIS A 102 8.06 -5.33 -8.78
CA HIS A 102 8.93 -5.91 -7.76
C HIS A 102 8.74 -5.29 -6.36
N SER A 103 7.90 -4.25 -6.23
CA SER A 103 7.64 -3.59 -4.94
C SER A 103 6.14 -3.49 -4.71
N ILE A 104 5.63 -4.17 -3.70
CA ILE A 104 4.19 -4.32 -3.47
C ILE A 104 3.85 -3.96 -2.03
N LEU A 105 2.92 -3.03 -1.85
CA LEU A 105 2.27 -2.77 -0.56
C LEU A 105 0.97 -3.58 -0.50
N ASN A 106 0.88 -4.55 0.41
CA ASN A 106 -0.23 -5.49 0.49
C ASN A 106 -1.03 -5.31 1.79
N PHE A 107 -2.33 -5.05 1.67
CA PHE A 107 -3.24 -4.90 2.80
C PHE A 107 -3.91 -6.22 3.23
N ALA A 108 -3.71 -7.31 2.48
CA ALA A 108 -4.22 -8.60 2.91
C ALA A 108 -3.36 -9.18 4.05
N PRO A 109 -3.95 -9.70 5.14
CA PRO A 109 -3.22 -10.18 6.31
C PRO A 109 -2.44 -11.48 6.07
N GLN A 110 -2.73 -12.21 4.99
CA GLN A 110 -2.09 -13.50 4.72
C GLN A 110 -0.71 -13.33 4.05
N ARG A 111 0.29 -14.07 4.55
CA ARG A 111 1.61 -14.16 3.91
C ARG A 111 1.51 -14.80 2.52
N LEU A 112 2.21 -14.21 1.57
CA LEU A 112 2.21 -14.61 0.17
C LEU A 112 3.50 -15.36 -0.16
N LYS A 113 3.41 -16.31 -1.08
CA LYS A 113 4.58 -16.92 -1.72
C LYS A 113 5.02 -16.01 -2.86
N VAL A 114 6.25 -15.50 -2.79
CA VAL A 114 6.79 -14.57 -3.78
C VAL A 114 8.16 -15.02 -4.25
N ASN A 115 8.48 -14.69 -5.50
CA ASN A 115 9.78 -15.01 -6.09
C ASN A 115 10.90 -14.17 -5.48
N PRO A 116 12.16 -14.65 -5.51
CA PRO A 116 13.32 -13.84 -5.14
C PRO A 116 13.34 -12.52 -5.94
N GLY A 117 13.63 -11.41 -5.25
CA GLY A 117 13.64 -10.07 -5.87
C GLY A 117 12.30 -9.33 -5.84
N VAL A 118 11.22 -9.96 -5.37
CA VAL A 118 9.95 -9.28 -5.09
C VAL A 118 9.88 -8.90 -3.62
N HIS A 119 9.68 -7.62 -3.35
CA HIS A 119 9.52 -7.06 -2.02
C HIS A 119 8.04 -6.80 -1.73
N VAL A 120 7.49 -7.47 -0.73
CA VAL A 120 6.12 -7.25 -0.26
C VAL A 120 6.16 -6.65 1.15
N LYS A 121 5.60 -5.44 1.30
CA LYS A 121 5.33 -4.84 2.61
C LYS A 121 3.88 -5.09 2.98
N TYR A 122 3.66 -5.70 4.13
CA TYR A 122 2.32 -5.95 4.66
C TYR A 122 1.87 -4.79 5.54
N ILE A 123 0.61 -4.39 5.41
CA ILE A 123 -0.05 -3.45 6.31
C ILE A 123 -1.28 -4.15 6.86
N ASP A 124 -1.30 -4.38 8.17
CA ASP A 124 -2.48 -4.87 8.89
C ASP A 124 -2.92 -3.81 9.89
N LEU A 125 -3.91 -3.01 9.49
CA LEU A 125 -4.47 -1.95 10.32
C LEU A 125 -5.03 -2.46 11.66
N THR A 126 -5.47 -3.72 11.72
CA THR A 126 -6.00 -4.32 12.97
C THR A 126 -4.89 -4.48 13.98
N SER A 127 -3.77 -5.06 13.57
CA SER A 127 -2.57 -5.23 14.41
C SER A 127 -2.01 -3.88 14.87
N GLU A 128 -2.03 -2.86 14.01
CA GLU A 128 -1.61 -1.50 14.39
C GLU A 128 -2.52 -0.90 15.47
N ILE A 129 -3.85 -1.02 15.33
CA ILE A 129 -4.80 -0.53 16.33
C ILE A 129 -4.66 -1.30 17.65
N GLN A 130 -4.51 -2.62 17.61
CA GLN A 130 -4.28 -3.44 18.80
C GLN A 130 -3.01 -3.04 19.54
N THR A 131 -1.95 -2.72 18.81
CA THR A 131 -0.69 -2.21 19.39
C THR A 131 -0.92 -0.89 20.10
N LEU A 132 -1.70 0.02 19.53
CA LEU A 132 -2.05 1.29 20.17
C LEU A 132 -2.90 1.10 21.44
N MET A 133 -3.89 0.20 21.41
CA MET A 133 -4.71 -0.12 22.57
C MET A 133 -3.85 -0.67 23.72
N TYR A 134 -2.90 -1.55 23.41
CA TYR A 134 -1.98 -2.07 24.43
C TYR A 134 -1.19 -0.97 25.13
N PHE A 135 -0.69 0.03 24.38
CA PHE A 135 0.03 1.15 25.01
C PHE A 135 -0.87 2.01 25.88
N ALA A 136 -2.11 2.27 25.46
CA ALA A 136 -3.08 3.00 26.27
C ALA A 136 -3.36 2.27 27.59
N ASP A 137 -3.59 0.96 27.54
CA ASP A 137 -3.82 0.13 28.72
C ASP A 137 -2.60 0.14 29.66
N VAL A 138 -1.38 0.07 29.11
CA VAL A 138 -0.15 0.11 29.91
C VAL A 138 0.02 1.46 30.61
N ASP A 139 -0.26 2.57 29.92
CA ASP A 139 -0.16 3.91 30.49
C ASP A 139 -1.21 4.13 31.60
N GLU A 140 -2.44 3.64 31.43
CA GLU A 140 -3.48 3.66 32.47
C GLU A 140 -3.07 2.84 33.70
N ASN A 141 -2.58 1.62 33.50
CA ASN A 141 -2.12 0.76 34.61
C ASN A 141 -0.85 1.30 35.31
N ALA A 142 -0.01 2.07 34.61
CA ALA A 142 1.13 2.75 35.20
C ALA A 142 0.70 3.96 36.03
N ALA A 143 -0.33 4.69 35.60
CA ALA A 143 -0.91 5.81 36.34
C ALA A 143 -1.62 5.35 37.63
N GLU A 144 -2.35 4.23 37.61
CA GLU A 144 -3.01 3.68 38.82
C GLU A 144 -2.02 3.20 39.88
N LYS A 145 -0.83 2.72 39.48
CA LYS A 145 0.23 2.33 40.42
C LYS A 145 0.99 3.51 41.04
N TYR A 146 0.81 4.71 40.51
CA TYR A 146 1.42 5.94 40.98
C TYR A 146 0.35 6.90 41.52
N ASP A 147 -0.59 6.38 42.30
CA ASP A 147 -1.45 7.25 43.13
C ASP A 147 -0.65 7.72 44.36
N PRO A 148 -0.29 9.01 44.46
CA PRO A 148 0.46 9.54 45.59
C PRO A 148 -0.26 9.41 46.94
N ALA A 149 -1.57 9.12 46.96
CA ALA A 149 -2.32 8.85 48.19
C ALA A 149 -1.85 7.57 48.92
N PHE A 150 -1.16 6.64 48.24
CA PHE A 150 -0.55 5.45 48.87
C PHE A 150 0.89 5.65 49.33
N ALA A 151 1.52 6.80 49.04
CA ALA A 151 2.92 7.07 49.36
C ALA A 151 3.13 7.77 50.72
N GLU A 152 2.07 8.25 51.37
CA GLU A 152 2.17 9.03 52.64
C GLU A 152 1.89 8.21 53.92
N SER A 153 1.75 6.88 53.84
CA SER A 153 1.41 6.03 55.00
C SER A 153 2.48 5.02 55.43
N ASN A 154 3.77 5.37 55.35
CA ASN A 154 4.86 4.61 55.98
C ASN A 154 5.91 5.52 56.61
#